data_AF-A0A953UBH4-F1
#
_entry.id   AF-A0A953UBH4-F1
#
_cell.length_a   1.000
_cell.length_b   1.000
_cell.length_c   1.000
_cell.angle_alpha   90.00
_cell.angle_beta   90.00
_cell.angle_gamma   90.00
#
_symmetry.space_group_name_H-M   'P 1'
#
loop_
_entity.id
_entity.type
_entity.pdbx_description
1 polymer ?
#
loop_
_entity_poly.entity_id
_entity_poly.type
_entity_poly.pdbx_seq_one_letter_code
_entity_poly.pdbx_strand_id
1 'polypeptide(L)'
;MNGDAAIALRERIWELLRDRGQAAVETALHLSSDLPVPGEIPDDLTAQCIFDIGFELERLGQDQQAMAQYRRVTRYRTAQPKYPASAWFRLGVCLRRRGDYGQAVDGYRKSLALAAGLTHLETLAHFYLGEMLEAAEEYDQAVRSYSIALDGLPHPDIREPQLKLAYGRCAWRTGEKAAAVSALREVARAADDPASAEAWKWLAEIAEAGRDFAAASEAYREIMASPHAEPSLRAAAAYRVESAAKAMRKSGSAF
;
A
#
# COMPACT_ATOMS: atom_id res chain seq x y z
N MET A 1 20.28 -32.38 11.62
CA MET A 1 19.02 -32.74 12.29
C MET A 1 18.32 -33.80 11.45
N ASN A 2 17.71 -34.82 12.08
CA ASN A 2 16.91 -35.82 11.35
C ASN A 2 15.48 -35.28 11.09
N GLY A 3 14.71 -35.94 10.21
CA GLY A 3 13.39 -35.47 9.79
C GLY A 3 12.39 -35.30 10.94
N ASP A 4 12.34 -36.27 11.86
CA ASP A 4 11.37 -36.28 12.96
C ASP A 4 11.61 -35.16 13.99
N ALA A 5 12.88 -34.86 14.30
CA ALA A 5 13.21 -33.74 15.18
C ALA A 5 12.82 -32.40 14.56
N ALA A 6 12.97 -32.24 13.24
CA ALA A 6 12.56 -31.03 12.53
C ALA A 6 11.04 -30.82 12.56
N ILE A 7 10.26 -31.91 12.47
CA ILE A 7 8.80 -31.87 12.57
C ILE A 7 8.38 -31.42 13.97
N ALA A 8 8.85 -32.11 15.01
CA ALA A 8 8.51 -31.79 16.40
C ALA A 8 8.90 -30.36 16.79
N LEU A 9 10.05 -29.87 16.30
CA LEU A 9 10.49 -28.49 16.54
C LEU A 9 9.55 -27.46 15.90
N ARG A 10 9.11 -27.69 14.65
CA ARG A 10 8.16 -26.80 13.97
C ARG A 10 6.80 -26.78 14.65
N GLU A 11 6.28 -27.94 15.04
CA GLU A 11 5.03 -28.04 15.80
C GLU A 11 5.11 -27.27 17.12
N ARG A 12 6.21 -27.45 17.85
CA ARG A 12 6.43 -26.72 19.10
C ARG A 12 6.48 -25.20 18.91
N ILE A 13 7.14 -24.73 17.85
CA ILE A 13 7.16 -23.31 17.51
C ILE A 13 5.74 -22.81 17.21
N TRP A 14 4.98 -23.51 16.37
CA TRP A 14 3.62 -23.09 16.04
C TRP A 14 2.68 -23.10 17.25
N GLU A 15 2.85 -24.04 18.19
CA GLU A 15 2.14 -24.01 19.47
C GLU A 15 2.42 -22.73 20.26
N LEU A 16 3.70 -22.33 20.36
CA LEU A 16 4.09 -21.09 21.03
C LEU A 16 3.48 -19.85 20.34
N LEU A 17 3.48 -19.82 19.00
CA LEU A 17 2.94 -18.68 18.25
C LEU A 17 1.42 -18.54 18.38
N ARG A 18 0.68 -19.58 18.81
CA ARG A 18 -0.77 -19.46 19.08
C ARG A 18 -1.09 -18.50 20.22
N ASP A 19 -0.23 -18.45 21.23
CA ASP A 19 -0.39 -17.56 22.39
C ASP A 19 -0.21 -16.08 22.01
N ARG A 20 0.58 -15.80 20.96
CA ARG A 20 0.92 -14.44 20.48
C ARG A 20 1.52 -13.52 21.56
N GLY A 21 1.90 -14.06 22.73
CA GLY A 21 2.60 -13.35 23.78
C GLY A 21 4.06 -13.11 23.43
N GLN A 22 4.62 -11.99 23.88
CA GLN A 22 6.01 -11.62 23.60
C GLN A 22 7.01 -12.71 24.03
N ALA A 23 6.87 -13.25 25.24
CA ALA A 23 7.75 -14.31 25.75
C ALA A 23 7.68 -15.61 24.92
N ALA A 24 6.50 -15.96 24.41
CA ALA A 24 6.32 -17.12 23.56
C ALA A 24 7.00 -16.91 22.19
N VAL A 25 6.89 -15.71 21.61
CA VAL A 25 7.57 -15.34 20.36
C VAL A 25 9.09 -15.31 20.53
N GLU A 26 9.61 -14.78 21.64
CA GLU A 26 11.05 -14.81 21.95
C GLU A 26 11.57 -16.25 22.11
N THR A 27 10.79 -17.12 22.75
CA THR A 27 11.12 -18.55 22.87
C THR A 27 11.12 -19.23 21.49
N ALA A 28 10.11 -18.97 20.67
CA ALA A 28 10.04 -19.47 19.30
C ALA A 28 11.22 -18.99 18.45
N LEU A 29 11.61 -17.73 18.58
CA LEU A 29 12.78 -17.15 17.91
C LEU A 29 14.07 -17.87 18.32
N HIS A 30 14.27 -18.14 19.62
CA HIS A 30 15.42 -18.91 20.07
C HIS A 30 15.46 -20.31 19.43
N LEU A 31 14.35 -21.04 19.53
CA LEU A 31 14.20 -22.39 18.95
C LEU A 31 14.40 -22.41 17.42
N SER A 32 14.09 -21.30 16.74
CA SER A 32 14.28 -21.19 15.28
C SER A 32 15.73 -21.34 14.82
N SER A 33 16.71 -21.19 15.73
CA SER A 33 18.13 -21.37 15.42
C SER A 33 18.48 -22.83 15.11
N ASP A 34 17.69 -23.77 15.65
CA ASP A 34 17.88 -25.21 15.48
C ASP A 34 17.14 -25.76 14.24
N LEU A 35 16.33 -24.94 13.57
CA LEU A 35 15.63 -25.32 12.34
C LEU A 35 16.62 -25.61 11.20
N PRO A 36 16.26 -26.46 10.22
CA PRO A 36 17.11 -26.75 9.08
C PRO A 36 17.53 -25.47 8.35
N VAL A 37 18.81 -25.34 8.00
CA VAL A 37 19.32 -24.21 7.20
C VAL A 37 18.90 -24.37 5.73
N PRO A 38 18.86 -23.28 4.93
CA PRO A 38 18.57 -23.38 3.50
C PRO A 38 19.48 -24.38 2.79
N GLY A 39 18.89 -25.25 1.97
CA GLY A 39 19.59 -26.27 1.21
C GLY A 39 19.06 -26.41 -0.22
N GLU A 40 19.57 -27.41 -0.93
CA GLU A 40 19.20 -27.67 -2.34
C GLU A 40 17.79 -28.24 -2.49
N ILE A 41 17.33 -28.98 -1.48
CA ILE A 41 15.99 -29.57 -1.41
C ILE A 41 15.02 -28.50 -0.92
N PRO A 42 13.87 -28.29 -1.59
CA PRO A 42 12.84 -27.38 -1.10
C PRO A 42 12.34 -27.72 0.30
N ASP A 43 12.19 -26.71 1.16
CA ASP A 43 11.66 -26.87 2.52
C ASP A 43 10.66 -25.77 2.86
N ASP A 44 9.44 -25.93 2.32
CA ASP A 44 8.33 -25.00 2.49
C ASP A 44 7.89 -24.86 3.96
N LEU A 45 7.96 -25.93 4.75
CA LEU A 45 7.53 -25.93 6.15
C LEU A 45 8.49 -25.13 7.05
N THR A 46 9.79 -25.26 6.84
CA THR A 46 10.77 -24.45 7.57
C THR A 46 10.69 -22.99 7.15
N ALA A 47 10.54 -22.72 5.84
CA ALA A 47 10.34 -21.37 5.33
C ALA A 47 9.09 -20.71 5.95
N GLN A 48 7.98 -21.47 6.03
CA GLN A 48 6.76 -21.03 6.70
C GLN A 48 6.98 -20.72 8.17
N CYS A 49 7.58 -21.66 8.92
CA CYS A 49 7.77 -21.53 10.35
C CYS A 49 8.60 -20.28 10.71
N ILE A 50 9.69 -20.04 9.98
CA ILE A 50 10.54 -18.84 10.16
C ILE A 50 9.78 -17.58 9.73
N PHE A 51 8.97 -17.65 8.66
CA PHE A 51 8.13 -16.53 8.23
C PHE A 51 7.12 -16.14 9.31
N ASP A 52 6.44 -17.10 9.92
CA ASP A 52 5.43 -16.88 10.96
C ASP A 52 6.06 -16.22 12.21
N ILE A 53 7.26 -16.65 12.62
CA ILE A 53 8.03 -15.97 13.67
C ILE A 53 8.30 -14.51 13.27
N GLY A 54 8.80 -14.28 12.05
CA GLY A 54 9.05 -12.94 11.54
C GLY A 54 7.81 -12.05 11.56
N PHE A 55 6.66 -12.61 11.21
CA PHE A 55 5.37 -11.92 11.24
C PHE A 55 4.91 -11.54 12.64
N GLU A 56 5.05 -12.43 13.62
CA GLU A 56 4.71 -12.10 15.01
C GLU A 56 5.69 -11.07 15.61
N LEU A 57 6.98 -11.13 15.26
CA LEU A 57 7.96 -10.10 15.63
C LEU A 57 7.61 -8.73 15.03
N GLU A 58 7.21 -8.69 13.75
CA GLU A 58 6.71 -7.47 13.11
C GLU A 58 5.49 -6.91 13.86
N ARG A 59 4.53 -7.77 14.23
CA ARG A 59 3.32 -7.36 14.97
C ARG A 59 3.67 -6.77 16.35
N LEU A 60 4.71 -7.28 16.99
CA LEU A 60 5.23 -6.75 18.27
C LEU A 60 6.10 -5.49 18.11
N GLY A 61 6.30 -4.99 16.88
CA GLY A 61 7.14 -3.83 16.59
C GLY A 61 8.64 -4.10 16.63
N GLN A 62 9.05 -5.37 16.70
CA GLN A 62 10.46 -5.79 16.74
C GLN A 62 11.04 -5.90 15.31
N ASP A 63 10.97 -4.80 14.56
CA ASP A 63 11.25 -4.74 13.12
C ASP A 63 12.64 -5.29 12.74
N GLN A 64 13.66 -5.03 13.56
CA GLN A 64 15.02 -5.51 13.27
C GLN A 64 15.13 -7.05 13.31
N GLN A 65 14.45 -7.69 14.27
CA GLN A 65 14.44 -9.14 14.38
C GLN A 65 13.53 -9.77 13.31
N ALA A 66 12.37 -9.15 13.03
CA ALA A 66 11.48 -9.57 11.94
C ALA A 66 12.21 -9.58 10.59
N MET A 67 12.92 -8.49 10.27
CA MET A 67 13.75 -8.39 9.06
C MET A 67 14.83 -9.47 9.00
N ALA A 68 15.45 -9.84 10.13
CA ALA A 68 16.43 -10.92 10.16
C ALA A 68 15.78 -12.27 9.78
N GLN A 69 14.57 -12.56 10.30
CA GLN A 69 13.84 -13.77 9.95
C GLN A 69 13.41 -13.78 8.48
N TYR A 70 12.85 -12.69 7.98
CA TYR A 70 12.48 -12.62 6.56
C TYR A 70 13.69 -12.77 5.64
N ARG A 71 14.86 -12.19 5.97
CA ARG A 71 16.11 -12.42 5.21
C ARG A 71 16.57 -13.88 5.23
N ARG A 72 16.23 -14.65 6.27
CA ARG A 72 16.46 -16.11 6.26
C ARG A 72 15.50 -16.78 5.28
N VAL A 73 14.21 -16.47 5.35
CA VAL A 73 13.17 -17.06 4.47
C VAL A 73 13.47 -16.82 2.99
N THR A 74 13.96 -15.64 2.61
CA THR A 74 14.28 -15.33 1.20
C THR A 74 15.41 -16.17 0.61
N ARG A 75 16.16 -16.91 1.43
CA ARG A 75 17.22 -17.84 1.00
C ARG A 75 16.73 -19.28 0.84
N TYR A 76 15.54 -19.60 1.32
CA TYR A 76 15.00 -20.96 1.16
C TYR A 76 14.51 -21.18 -0.26
N ARG A 77 14.83 -22.36 -0.79
CA ARG A 77 14.12 -22.90 -1.94
C ARG A 77 12.80 -23.50 -1.43
N THR A 78 11.72 -23.23 -2.12
CA THR A 78 10.39 -23.74 -1.80
C THR A 78 9.75 -24.26 -3.09
N ALA A 79 8.88 -25.26 -2.99
CA ALA A 79 8.19 -25.82 -4.16
C ALA A 79 7.28 -24.77 -4.81
N GLN A 80 6.70 -23.89 -3.99
CA GLN A 80 6.04 -22.68 -4.44
C GLN A 80 6.70 -21.47 -3.76
N PRO A 81 7.01 -20.38 -4.49
CA PRO A 81 7.75 -19.25 -3.94
C PRO A 81 6.94 -18.37 -2.97
N LYS A 82 5.79 -18.85 -2.45
CA LYS A 82 4.88 -18.10 -1.56
C LYS A 82 5.60 -17.47 -0.36
N TYR A 83 6.38 -18.24 0.40
CA TYR A 83 7.05 -17.73 1.60
C TYR A 83 8.23 -16.81 1.28
N PRO A 84 9.13 -17.14 0.33
CA PRO A 84 10.14 -16.20 -0.15
C PRO A 84 9.55 -14.89 -0.72
N ALA A 85 8.49 -14.96 -1.53
CA ALA A 85 7.80 -13.79 -2.08
C ALA A 85 7.21 -12.90 -0.97
N SER A 86 6.48 -13.52 -0.02
CA SER A 86 5.89 -12.81 1.12
C SER A 86 6.96 -12.21 2.03
N ALA A 87 8.10 -12.90 2.22
CA ALA A 87 9.21 -12.40 3.03
C ALA A 87 9.88 -11.18 2.39
N TRP A 88 10.06 -11.16 1.07
CA TRP A 88 10.54 -9.97 0.36
C TRP A 88 9.58 -8.79 0.49
N PHE A 89 8.27 -9.02 0.39
CA PHE A 89 7.26 -8.00 0.60
C PHE A 89 7.33 -7.43 2.02
N ARG A 90 7.31 -8.30 3.04
CA ARG A 90 7.36 -7.91 4.46
C ARG A 90 8.66 -7.19 4.81
N LEU A 91 9.79 -7.60 4.23
CA LEU A 91 11.05 -6.84 4.30
C LEU A 91 10.87 -5.42 3.79
N GLY A 92 10.23 -5.26 2.63
CA GLY A 92 9.93 -3.94 2.06
C GLY A 92 9.09 -3.08 3.01
N VAL A 93 8.05 -3.67 3.62
CA VAL A 93 7.21 -2.98 4.62
C VAL A 93 8.01 -2.51 5.83
N CYS A 94 8.84 -3.38 6.43
CA CYS A 94 9.70 -3.01 7.57
C CYS A 94 10.72 -1.91 7.18
N LEU A 95 11.35 -2.01 6.01
CA LEU A 95 12.31 -1.03 5.52
C LEU A 95 11.64 0.33 5.29
N ARG A 96 10.43 0.34 4.72
CA ARG A 96 9.63 1.56 4.55
C ARG A 96 9.32 2.23 5.88
N ARG A 97 8.90 1.47 6.90
CA ARG A 97 8.65 2.02 8.25
C ARG A 97 9.88 2.66 8.87
N ARG A 98 11.07 2.17 8.54
CA ARG A 98 12.36 2.71 8.99
C ARG A 98 12.88 3.88 8.14
N GLY A 99 12.21 4.22 7.05
CA GLY A 99 12.63 5.28 6.12
C GLY A 99 13.62 4.83 5.05
N ASP A 100 13.93 3.54 4.96
CA ASP A 100 14.85 2.97 3.95
C ASP A 100 14.13 2.73 2.61
N TYR A 101 13.59 3.79 2.01
CA TYR A 101 12.68 3.70 0.85
C TYR A 101 13.27 2.99 -0.37
N GLY A 102 14.56 3.20 -0.69
CA GLY A 102 15.21 2.53 -1.81
C GLY A 102 15.27 1.00 -1.64
N GLN A 103 15.65 0.54 -0.46
CA GLN A 103 15.65 -0.90 -0.17
C GLN A 103 14.23 -1.47 -0.09
N ALA A 104 13.24 -0.66 0.32
CA ALA A 104 11.85 -1.08 0.32
C ALA A 104 11.34 -1.36 -1.10
N VAL A 105 11.62 -0.46 -2.05
CA VAL A 105 11.31 -0.64 -3.48
C VAL A 105 11.95 -1.92 -4.02
N ASP A 106 13.21 -2.18 -3.71
CA ASP A 106 13.90 -3.41 -4.12
C ASP A 106 13.23 -4.66 -3.53
N GLY A 107 12.79 -4.59 -2.28
CA GLY A 107 12.03 -5.65 -1.62
C GLY A 107 10.71 -5.95 -2.33
N TYR A 108 9.93 -4.91 -2.66
CA TYR A 108 8.67 -5.08 -3.40
C TYR A 108 8.88 -5.64 -4.80
N ARG A 109 9.88 -5.16 -5.55
CA ARG A 109 10.22 -5.70 -6.88
C ARG A 109 10.63 -7.18 -6.83
N LYS A 110 11.43 -7.58 -5.84
CA LYS A 110 11.81 -8.99 -5.63
C LYS A 110 10.63 -9.85 -5.22
N SER A 111 9.69 -9.32 -4.45
CA SER A 111 8.44 -10.00 -4.14
C SER A 111 7.63 -10.27 -5.41
N LEU A 112 7.41 -9.23 -6.23
CA LEU A 112 6.66 -9.33 -7.49
C LEU A 112 7.29 -10.33 -8.47
N ALA A 113 8.62 -10.38 -8.57
CA ALA A 113 9.32 -11.37 -9.40
C ALA A 113 9.03 -12.83 -9.00
N LEU A 114 8.56 -13.06 -7.77
CA LEU A 114 8.24 -14.37 -7.21
C LEU A 114 6.74 -14.59 -7.01
N ALA A 115 5.92 -13.55 -7.20
CA ALA A 115 4.51 -13.57 -6.82
C ALA A 115 3.57 -14.16 -7.88
N ALA A 116 4.09 -14.75 -8.96
CA ALA A 116 3.29 -15.32 -10.03
C ALA A 116 2.25 -16.33 -9.48
N GLY A 117 0.97 -16.02 -9.72
CA GLY A 117 -0.16 -16.82 -9.23
C GLY A 117 -0.58 -16.53 -7.77
N LEU A 118 0.02 -15.52 -7.13
CA LEU A 118 -0.32 -15.03 -5.79
C LEU A 118 -0.99 -13.66 -5.90
N THR A 119 -2.15 -13.60 -6.55
CA THR A 119 -2.86 -12.34 -6.87
C THR A 119 -2.98 -11.40 -5.68
N HIS A 120 -3.33 -11.90 -4.50
CA HIS A 120 -3.39 -11.08 -3.28
C HIS A 120 -2.05 -10.37 -2.97
N LEU A 121 -0.93 -11.09 -3.08
CA LEU A 121 0.40 -10.53 -2.83
C LEU A 121 0.83 -9.58 -3.96
N GLU A 122 0.51 -9.92 -5.22
CA GLU A 122 0.78 -9.06 -6.38
C GLU A 122 0.08 -7.71 -6.24
N THR A 123 -1.22 -7.71 -5.94
CA THR A 123 -2.02 -6.50 -5.69
C THR A 123 -1.41 -5.65 -4.59
N LEU A 124 -1.07 -6.26 -3.45
CA LEU A 124 -0.54 -5.55 -2.29
C LEU A 124 0.86 -4.99 -2.57
N ALA A 125 1.74 -5.76 -3.21
CA ALA A 125 3.08 -5.32 -3.56
C ALA A 125 3.05 -4.18 -4.59
N HIS A 126 2.15 -4.23 -5.57
CA HIS A 126 1.95 -3.13 -6.53
C HIS A 126 1.40 -1.86 -5.86
N PHE A 127 0.48 -2.00 -4.91
CA PHE A 127 -0.03 -0.86 -4.13
C PHE A 127 1.10 -0.14 -3.38
N TYR A 128 1.87 -0.86 -2.56
CA TYR A 128 2.97 -0.26 -1.80
C TYR A 128 4.12 0.23 -2.69
N LEU A 129 4.42 -0.47 -3.79
CA LEU A 129 5.41 0.00 -4.76
C LEU A 129 4.95 1.32 -5.40
N GLY A 130 3.67 1.44 -5.75
CA GLY A 130 3.08 2.68 -6.25
C GLY A 130 3.24 3.85 -5.28
N GLU A 131 2.98 3.63 -3.98
CA GLU A 131 3.17 4.67 -2.95
C GLU A 131 4.63 5.14 -2.87
N MET A 132 5.58 4.23 -2.97
CA MET A 132 7.01 4.59 -2.92
C MET A 132 7.47 5.32 -4.17
N LEU A 133 7.01 4.88 -5.34
CA LEU A 133 7.31 5.53 -6.61
C LEU A 133 6.71 6.93 -6.68
N GLU A 134 5.49 7.09 -6.17
CA GLU A 134 4.87 8.41 -6.10
C GLU A 134 5.62 9.36 -5.17
N ALA A 135 6.04 8.87 -3.99
CA ALA A 135 6.85 9.66 -3.07
C ALA A 135 8.21 10.06 -3.67
N ALA A 136 8.73 9.25 -4.60
CA ALA A 136 9.92 9.54 -5.41
C ALA A 136 9.62 10.38 -6.67
N GLU A 137 8.38 10.83 -6.85
CA GLU A 137 7.90 11.59 -8.02
C GLU A 137 8.00 10.84 -9.37
N GLU A 138 8.15 9.51 -9.33
CA GLU A 138 8.18 8.63 -10.50
C GLU A 138 6.75 8.28 -10.97
N TYR A 139 5.97 9.31 -11.32
CA TYR A 139 4.52 9.19 -11.54
C TYR A 139 4.13 8.17 -12.61
N ASP A 140 4.86 8.06 -13.72
CA ASP A 140 4.56 7.08 -14.78
C ASP A 140 4.62 5.64 -14.28
N GLN A 141 5.59 5.32 -13.42
CA GLN A 141 5.71 3.98 -12.82
C GLN A 141 4.68 3.78 -11.70
N ALA A 142 4.36 4.83 -10.95
CA ALA A 142 3.32 4.79 -9.92
C ALA A 142 1.95 4.50 -10.52
N VAL A 143 1.55 5.19 -11.60
CA VAL A 143 0.29 4.95 -12.34
C VAL A 143 0.19 3.50 -12.79
N ARG A 144 1.25 2.94 -13.40
CA ARG A 144 1.25 1.53 -13.81
C ARG A 144 1.06 0.58 -12.64
N SER A 145 1.76 0.83 -11.53
CA SER A 145 1.65 -0.01 -10.33
C SER A 145 0.25 0.08 -9.72
N TYR A 146 -0.30 1.28 -9.61
CA TYR A 146 -1.66 1.49 -9.10
C TYR A 146 -2.74 0.89 -10.01
N SER A 147 -2.57 0.95 -11.34
CA SER A 147 -3.48 0.30 -12.28
C SER A 147 -3.55 -1.21 -12.04
N ILE A 148 -2.40 -1.87 -11.90
CA ILE A 148 -2.36 -3.32 -11.62
C ILE A 148 -2.99 -3.62 -10.25
N ALA A 149 -2.74 -2.78 -9.24
CA ALA A 149 -3.37 -2.96 -7.93
C ALA A 149 -4.89 -2.74 -7.97
N LEU A 150 -5.41 -1.85 -8.83
CA LEU A 150 -6.85 -1.65 -9.02
C LEU A 150 -7.51 -2.87 -9.65
N ASP A 151 -6.86 -3.52 -10.62
CA ASP A 151 -7.36 -4.74 -11.27
C ASP A 151 -7.48 -5.93 -10.29
N GLY A 152 -6.71 -5.90 -9.20
CA GLY A 152 -6.70 -6.93 -8.16
C GLY A 152 -7.65 -6.67 -6.98
N LEU A 153 -8.55 -5.68 -7.08
CA LEU A 153 -9.55 -5.38 -6.05
C LEU A 153 -10.82 -6.25 -6.19
N PRO A 154 -11.58 -6.48 -5.09
CA PRO A 154 -11.36 -5.97 -3.74
C PRO A 154 -10.21 -6.70 -3.00
N HIS A 155 -9.54 -5.99 -2.10
CA HIS A 155 -8.45 -6.55 -1.28
C HIS A 155 -8.62 -6.18 0.20
N PRO A 156 -8.48 -7.11 1.16
CA PRO A 156 -8.77 -6.86 2.57
C PRO A 156 -7.90 -5.77 3.21
N ASP A 157 -6.65 -5.65 2.77
CA ASP A 157 -5.69 -4.69 3.32
C ASP A 157 -5.61 -3.37 2.54
N ILE A 158 -6.42 -3.19 1.48
CA ILE A 158 -6.39 -1.98 0.64
C ILE A 158 -7.75 -1.31 0.67
N ARG A 159 -7.77 -0.04 1.07
CA ARG A 159 -8.95 0.81 0.92
C ARG A 159 -9.04 1.30 -0.52
N GLU A 160 -10.01 0.78 -1.27
CA GLU A 160 -10.23 1.13 -2.68
C GLU A 160 -10.28 2.66 -2.93
N PRO A 161 -11.00 3.48 -2.13
CA PRO A 161 -11.02 4.92 -2.32
C PRO A 161 -9.64 5.57 -2.23
N GLN A 162 -8.78 5.09 -1.33
CA GLN A 162 -7.42 5.58 -1.17
C GLN A 162 -6.55 5.27 -2.40
N LEU A 163 -6.68 4.05 -2.93
CA LEU A 163 -5.95 3.64 -4.13
C LEU A 163 -6.44 4.40 -5.37
N LYS A 164 -7.76 4.57 -5.56
CA LYS A 164 -8.30 5.38 -6.66
C LYS A 164 -7.88 6.85 -6.58
N LEU A 165 -7.81 7.41 -5.38
CA LEU A 165 -7.29 8.76 -5.15
C LEU A 165 -5.80 8.86 -5.55
N ALA A 166 -4.98 7.86 -5.16
CA ALA A 166 -3.56 7.77 -5.52
C ALA A 166 -3.31 7.60 -7.01
N TYR A 167 -4.09 6.74 -7.64
CA TYR A 167 -4.08 6.59 -9.08
C TYR A 167 -4.47 7.91 -9.77
N GLY A 168 -5.58 8.53 -9.35
CA GLY A 168 -6.09 9.75 -9.98
C GLY A 168 -5.13 10.94 -9.92
N ARG A 169 -4.50 11.18 -8.76
CA ARG A 169 -3.51 12.26 -8.61
C ARG A 169 -2.24 12.02 -9.43
N CYS A 170 -1.77 10.77 -9.53
CA CYS A 170 -0.62 10.43 -10.39
C CYS A 170 -0.97 10.52 -11.88
N ALA A 171 -2.10 9.95 -12.29
CA ALA A 171 -2.57 9.93 -13.67
C ALA A 171 -2.77 11.35 -14.23
N TRP A 172 -3.18 12.31 -13.38
CA TRP A 172 -3.23 13.71 -13.76
C TRP A 172 -1.85 14.27 -14.14
N ARG A 173 -0.82 13.94 -13.35
CA ARG A 173 0.56 14.43 -13.57
C ARG A 173 1.21 13.80 -14.80
N THR A 174 0.86 12.57 -15.16
CA THR A 174 1.38 11.86 -16.34
C THR A 174 0.64 12.21 -17.64
N GLY A 175 -0.46 12.97 -17.55
CA GLY A 175 -1.25 13.41 -18.70
C GLY A 175 -2.43 12.51 -19.06
N GLU A 176 -2.69 11.44 -18.30
CA GLU A 176 -3.87 10.58 -18.40
C GLU A 176 -5.12 11.25 -17.79
N LYS A 177 -5.41 12.47 -18.24
CA LYS A 177 -6.36 13.40 -17.62
C LYS A 177 -7.78 12.86 -17.48
N ALA A 178 -8.26 12.13 -18.49
CA ALA A 178 -9.62 11.58 -18.48
C ALA A 178 -9.77 10.47 -17.43
N ALA A 179 -8.80 9.55 -17.35
CA ALA A 179 -8.78 8.48 -16.37
C ALA A 179 -8.63 9.04 -14.94
N ALA A 180 -7.76 10.04 -14.78
CA ALA A 180 -7.59 10.75 -13.52
C ALA A 180 -8.91 11.34 -12.99
N VAL A 181 -9.59 12.13 -13.81
CA VAL A 181 -10.88 12.75 -13.44
C VAL A 181 -11.96 11.70 -13.16
N SER A 182 -11.99 10.60 -13.92
CA SER A 182 -12.94 9.51 -13.68
C SER A 182 -12.74 8.89 -12.30
N ALA A 183 -11.51 8.47 -11.99
CA ALA A 183 -11.18 7.84 -10.72
C ALA A 183 -11.45 8.79 -9.53
N LEU A 184 -11.07 10.06 -9.64
CA LEU A 184 -11.31 11.06 -8.60
C LEU A 184 -12.81 11.30 -8.38
N ARG A 185 -13.64 11.33 -9.43
CA ARG A 185 -15.10 11.48 -9.31
C ARG A 185 -15.75 10.30 -8.60
N GLU A 186 -15.28 9.09 -8.83
CA GLU A 186 -15.78 7.91 -8.12
C GLU A 186 -15.53 8.03 -6.61
N VAL A 187 -14.31 8.43 -6.21
CA VAL A 187 -13.97 8.66 -4.81
C VAL A 187 -14.79 9.81 -4.22
N ALA A 188 -14.91 10.92 -4.95
CA ALA A 188 -15.63 12.11 -4.51
C ALA A 188 -17.11 11.85 -4.20
N ARG A 189 -17.76 10.96 -4.96
CA ARG A 189 -19.17 10.58 -4.77
C ARG A 189 -19.43 9.73 -3.52
N ALA A 190 -18.40 9.11 -2.95
CA ALA A 190 -18.50 8.38 -1.69
C ALA A 190 -18.43 9.37 -0.51
N ALA A 191 -19.49 10.16 -0.29
CA ALA A 191 -19.50 11.31 0.63
C ALA A 191 -19.10 10.98 2.09
N ASP A 192 -19.38 9.75 2.54
CA ASP A 192 -19.02 9.25 3.88
C ASP A 192 -17.59 8.68 3.97
N ASP A 193 -16.82 8.69 2.87
CA ASP A 193 -15.43 8.26 2.88
C ASP A 193 -14.49 9.44 3.20
N PRO A 194 -13.53 9.28 4.13
CA PRO A 194 -12.51 10.29 4.42
C PRO A 194 -11.74 10.81 3.20
N ALA A 195 -11.58 10.00 2.16
CA ALA A 195 -10.89 10.38 0.92
C ALA A 195 -11.71 11.31 0.01
N SER A 196 -13.04 11.43 0.23
CA SER A 196 -13.93 12.22 -0.62
C SER A 196 -13.56 13.70 -0.66
N ALA A 197 -13.26 14.31 0.50
CA ALA A 197 -12.86 15.71 0.58
C ALA A 197 -11.57 16.00 -0.21
N GLU A 198 -10.61 15.07 -0.16
CA GLU A 198 -9.36 15.18 -0.92
C GLU A 198 -9.59 14.97 -2.42
N ALA A 199 -10.46 14.05 -2.81
CA ALA A 199 -10.84 13.86 -4.21
C ALA A 199 -11.52 15.11 -4.78
N TRP A 200 -12.43 15.74 -4.04
CA TRP A 200 -13.03 17.01 -4.43
C TRP A 200 -12.02 18.14 -4.54
N LYS A 201 -11.01 18.18 -3.66
CA LYS A 201 -9.91 19.15 -3.77
C LYS A 201 -9.16 18.99 -5.09
N TRP A 202 -8.78 17.77 -5.45
CA TRP A 202 -8.12 17.51 -6.74
C TRP A 202 -9.01 17.88 -7.93
N LEU A 203 -10.30 17.54 -7.90
CA LEU A 203 -11.24 17.92 -8.97
C LEU A 203 -11.39 19.43 -9.10
N ALA A 204 -11.39 20.17 -7.99
CA ALA A 204 -11.44 21.63 -8.01
C ALA A 204 -10.18 22.23 -8.67
N GLU A 205 -8.99 21.76 -8.29
CA GLU A 205 -7.71 22.22 -8.86
C GLU A 205 -7.60 21.89 -10.36
N ILE A 206 -8.05 20.70 -10.76
CA ILE A 206 -8.11 20.28 -12.16
C ILE A 206 -9.05 21.19 -12.96
N ALA A 207 -10.24 21.48 -12.41
CA ALA A 207 -11.22 22.35 -13.05
C ALA A 207 -10.73 23.80 -13.16
N GLU A 208 -10.09 24.35 -12.13
CA GLU A 208 -9.45 25.67 -12.19
C GLU A 208 -8.38 25.72 -13.29
N ALA A 209 -7.51 24.71 -13.37
CA ALA A 209 -6.49 24.61 -14.41
C ALA A 209 -7.08 24.52 -15.82
N GLY A 210 -8.23 23.84 -15.95
CA GLY A 210 -9.02 23.76 -17.18
C GLY A 210 -9.88 24.99 -17.49
N ARG A 211 -9.91 25.99 -16.60
CA ARG A 211 -10.82 27.16 -16.64
C ARG A 211 -12.31 26.79 -16.62
N ASP A 212 -12.65 25.59 -16.14
CA ASP A 212 -14.03 25.17 -15.88
C ASP A 212 -14.43 25.68 -14.49
N PHE A 213 -14.72 26.98 -14.40
CA PHE A 213 -15.08 27.62 -13.14
C PHE A 213 -16.42 27.10 -12.56
N ALA A 214 -17.29 26.50 -13.39
CA ALA A 214 -18.52 25.89 -12.94
C ALA A 214 -18.23 24.62 -12.15
N ALA A 215 -17.44 23.71 -12.71
CA ALA A 215 -17.02 22.48 -12.03
C ALA A 215 -16.14 22.78 -10.80
N ALA A 216 -15.26 23.78 -10.88
CA ALA A 216 -14.47 24.22 -9.72
C ALA A 216 -15.39 24.72 -8.59
N SER A 217 -16.39 25.54 -8.93
CA SER A 217 -17.35 26.05 -7.95
C SER A 217 -18.21 24.95 -7.32
N GLU A 218 -18.57 23.91 -8.06
CA GLU A 218 -19.26 22.73 -7.53
C GLU A 218 -18.37 22.00 -6.52
N ALA A 219 -17.15 21.65 -6.92
CA ALA A 219 -16.21 20.93 -6.07
C ALA A 219 -15.92 21.67 -4.75
N TYR A 220 -15.78 23.01 -4.77
CA TYR A 220 -15.59 23.78 -3.53
C TYR A 220 -16.81 23.73 -2.60
N ARG A 221 -18.04 23.70 -3.12
CA ARG A 221 -19.24 23.55 -2.27
C ARG A 221 -19.27 22.19 -1.60
N GLU A 222 -18.91 21.14 -2.33
CA GLU A 222 -18.83 19.77 -1.79
C GLU A 222 -17.77 19.66 -0.69
N ILE A 223 -16.61 20.31 -0.86
CA ILE A 223 -15.59 20.38 0.21
C ILE A 223 -16.13 21.08 1.46
N MET A 224 -16.86 22.19 1.28
CA MET A 224 -17.45 22.93 2.41
C MET A 224 -18.51 22.11 3.16
N ALA A 225 -19.29 21.30 2.43
CA ALA A 225 -20.33 20.43 3.00
C ALA A 225 -19.76 19.13 3.60
N SER A 226 -18.56 18.71 3.19
CA SER A 226 -17.98 17.43 3.60
C SER A 226 -17.69 17.39 5.11
N PRO A 227 -18.14 16.34 5.83
CA PRO A 227 -17.79 16.15 7.25
C PRO A 227 -16.31 15.83 7.44
N HIS A 228 -15.65 15.27 6.43
CA HIS A 228 -14.24 14.84 6.47
C HIS A 228 -13.25 15.93 6.06
N ALA A 229 -13.72 17.06 5.52
CA ALA A 229 -12.83 18.18 5.21
C ALA A 229 -12.28 18.84 6.47
N GLU A 230 -10.98 19.11 6.52
CA GLU A 230 -10.40 19.88 7.62
C GLU A 230 -10.90 21.34 7.63
N PRO A 231 -10.96 22.02 8.79
CA PRO A 231 -11.41 23.42 8.87
C PRO A 231 -10.63 24.36 7.93
N SER A 232 -9.32 24.16 7.79
CA SER A 232 -8.45 24.90 6.88
C SER A 232 -8.85 24.73 5.41
N LEU A 233 -9.14 23.49 5.01
CA LEU A 233 -9.59 23.15 3.67
C LEU A 233 -10.97 23.74 3.36
N ARG A 234 -11.91 23.68 4.31
CA ARG A 234 -13.23 24.32 4.16
C ARG A 234 -13.12 25.84 4.00
N ALA A 235 -12.29 26.50 4.81
CA ALA A 235 -12.06 27.94 4.70
C ALA A 235 -11.45 28.33 3.36
N ALA A 236 -10.46 27.56 2.88
CA ALA A 236 -9.88 27.76 1.55
C ALA A 236 -10.92 27.59 0.43
N ALA A 237 -11.78 26.57 0.52
CA ALA A 237 -12.86 26.33 -0.43
C ALA A 237 -13.89 27.48 -0.45
N ALA A 238 -14.25 28.03 0.71
CA ALA A 238 -15.16 29.17 0.82
C ALA A 238 -14.59 30.44 0.13
N TYR A 239 -13.30 30.70 0.25
CA TYR A 239 -12.66 31.80 -0.48
C TYR A 239 -12.63 31.54 -2.00
N ARG A 240 -12.30 30.31 -2.40
CA ARG A 240 -12.15 29.94 -3.81
C ARG A 240 -13.47 29.87 -4.56
N VAL A 241 -14.57 29.45 -3.92
CA VAL A 241 -15.89 29.41 -4.56
C VAL A 241 -16.38 30.82 -4.94
N GLU A 242 -16.12 31.83 -4.10
CA GLU A 242 -16.44 33.23 -4.43
C GLU A 242 -15.61 33.74 -5.61
N SER A 243 -14.33 33.38 -5.66
CA SER A 243 -13.42 33.73 -6.76
C SER A 243 -13.89 33.11 -8.08
N ALA A 244 -14.22 31.83 -8.07
CA ALA A 244 -14.76 31.11 -9.24
C ALA A 244 -16.07 31.76 -9.73
N ALA A 245 -16.99 32.09 -8.83
CA ALA A 245 -18.24 32.78 -9.18
C ALA A 245 -18.01 34.16 -9.82
N LYS A 246 -17.03 34.93 -9.33
CA LYS A 246 -16.62 36.22 -9.94
C LYS A 246 -16.05 36.01 -11.34
N ALA A 247 -15.23 34.98 -11.56
CA ALA A 247 -14.66 34.65 -12.86
C ALA A 247 -15.75 34.24 -13.89
N MET A 248 -16.76 33.48 -13.45
CA MET A 248 -17.93 33.13 -14.28
C MET A 248 -18.71 34.38 -14.73
N ARG A 249 -18.95 35.33 -13.82
CA ARG A 249 -19.66 36.58 -14.17
C ARG A 249 -18.91 37.43 -15.20
N LYS A 250 -17.57 37.51 -15.08
CA LYS A 250 -16.73 38.25 -16.03
C LYS A 250 -16.61 37.60 -17.40
N SER A 251 -16.66 36.27 -17.47
CA SER A 251 -16.62 35.53 -18.74
C SER A 251 -17.97 35.53 -19.45
N GLY A 252 -19.09 35.57 -18.69
CA GLY A 252 -20.44 35.73 -19.24
C GLY A 252 -20.82 37.15 -19.67
N SER A 253 -20.08 38.19 -19.24
CA SER A 253 -20.34 39.59 -19.58
C SER A 253 -19.62 40.08 -20.85
N ALA A 254 -19.10 39.17 -21.69
CA ALA A 254 -18.31 39.50 -22.88
C ALA A 254 -19.10 39.43 -24.21
N PHE A 255 -20.43 39.57 -24.16
CA PHE A 255 -21.31 39.63 -25.33
C PHE A 255 -22.06 40.96 -25.39
#